data_AF-A0A820G240-F1
#
_entry.id   AF-A0A820G240-F1
#
_cell.length_a   1.000
_cell.length_b   1.000
_cell.length_c   1.000
_cell.angle_alpha   90.00
_cell.angle_beta   90.00
_cell.angle_gamma   90.00
#
_symmetry.space_group_name_H-M   'P 1'
#
loop_
_entity.id
_entity.type
_entity.pdbx_description
1 polymer ?
#
loop_
_entity_poly.entity_id
_entity_poly.type
_entity_poly.pdbx_seq_one_letter_code
_entity_poly.pdbx_strand_id
1 'polypeptide(L)'
;MQTTSIIFAVLVLKLYQIDGNVLPTETTIAGSQSKQLSGRKGLTFIKWDHLVPYGIDLVGCRDWYNPNGFNCDPYRGDTDCNEQRTVLCAKIDNSPRPPYLVLGNGAAMPAAFYVGWTLGHISTTLPVAGSSFRNRAAVDAYCAQYFGNTGWRVATFHNGKVIRNINGTTYAGESWTTNASRMEIGGWSYYAFGNVRNDVRSWVHITDQPANCWSN
;
A
#
# COMPACT_ATOMS: atom_id res chain seq x y z
N MET A 1 -22.93 50.20 -59.21
CA MET A 1 -21.86 49.22 -58.98
C MET A 1 -22.11 48.57 -57.63
N GLN A 2 -22.07 47.24 -57.61
CA GLN A 2 -22.69 46.36 -56.62
C GLN A 2 -22.20 46.56 -55.18
N THR A 3 -23.18 46.73 -54.29
CA THR A 3 -23.14 46.40 -52.87
C THR A 3 -23.38 44.91 -52.68
N THR A 4 -22.53 44.21 -51.92
CA THR A 4 -22.75 42.81 -51.52
C THR A 4 -22.95 42.71 -50.00
N SER A 5 -24.21 42.53 -49.63
CA SER A 5 -24.79 41.71 -48.54
C SER A 5 -24.00 40.45 -48.13
N ILE A 6 -24.17 39.72 -47.01
CA ILE A 6 -25.04 39.59 -45.80
C ILE A 6 -24.29 38.51 -44.94
N ILE A 7 -24.40 38.41 -43.60
CA ILE A 7 -25.22 37.41 -42.86
C ILE A 7 -25.23 37.79 -41.37
N PHE A 8 -26.42 38.04 -40.84
CA PHE A 8 -26.79 37.98 -39.43
C PHE A 8 -27.16 36.52 -39.08
N ALA A 9 -26.71 36.02 -37.93
CA ALA A 9 -27.33 34.87 -37.27
C ALA A 9 -27.38 35.12 -35.75
N VAL A 10 -28.59 35.36 -35.26
CA VAL A 10 -28.98 35.32 -33.85
C VAL A 10 -29.51 33.91 -33.59
N LEU A 11 -28.98 33.19 -32.59
CA LEU A 11 -29.61 31.97 -32.06
C LEU A 11 -29.33 31.85 -30.55
N VAL A 12 -30.19 32.46 -29.72
CA VAL A 12 -31.22 31.81 -28.87
C VAL A 12 -30.64 30.97 -27.72
N LEU A 13 -30.42 31.62 -26.58
CA LEU A 13 -30.47 30.97 -25.26
C LEU A 13 -31.91 30.52 -25.00
N LYS A 14 -32.13 29.22 -24.85
CA LYS A 14 -33.35 28.71 -24.21
C LYS A 14 -33.19 28.84 -22.69
N LEU A 15 -33.73 29.93 -22.16
CA LEU A 15 -34.19 29.99 -20.77
C LEU A 15 -35.46 29.13 -20.70
N TYR A 16 -35.43 28.06 -19.91
CA TYR A 16 -36.64 27.42 -19.43
C TYR A 16 -36.85 27.90 -17.99
N GLN A 17 -37.84 28.77 -17.84
CA GLN A 17 -38.43 29.15 -16.56
C GLN A 17 -39.61 28.19 -16.32
N ILE A 18 -39.66 27.54 -15.17
CA ILE A 18 -40.92 27.06 -14.61
C ILE A 18 -40.96 27.56 -13.16
N ASP A 19 -41.88 28.50 -12.94
CA ASP A 19 -42.27 29.02 -11.64
C ASP A 19 -42.93 27.91 -10.80
N GLY A 20 -42.61 27.87 -9.51
CA GLY A 20 -43.28 26.95 -8.59
C GLY A 20 -42.56 26.83 -7.26
N ASN A 21 -42.81 27.80 -6.36
CA ASN A 21 -42.53 27.66 -4.94
C ASN A 21 -43.24 26.43 -4.36
N VAL A 22 -42.49 25.37 -4.10
CA VAL A 22 -42.70 24.48 -2.95
C VAL A 22 -41.32 24.11 -2.42
N LEU A 23 -40.98 24.65 -1.25
CA LEU A 23 -39.87 24.17 -0.44
C LEU A 23 -40.11 22.68 -0.15
N PRO A 24 -39.21 21.75 -0.53
CA PRO A 24 -39.31 20.40 -0.02
C PRO A 24 -39.04 20.46 1.49
N THR A 25 -40.10 20.22 2.26
CA THR A 25 -40.08 19.86 3.67
C THR A 25 -38.94 18.90 3.96
N GLU A 26 -38.21 19.19 5.03
CA GLU A 26 -37.17 18.37 5.65
C GLU A 26 -37.48 16.87 5.52
N THR A 27 -36.95 16.27 4.46
CA THR A 27 -36.69 14.83 4.48
C THR A 27 -35.34 14.74 5.13
N THR A 28 -35.36 14.34 6.39
CA THR A 28 -34.20 13.90 7.16
C THR A 28 -33.48 12.84 6.33
N ILE A 29 -32.56 13.25 5.46
CA ILE A 29 -31.49 12.37 5.04
C ILE A 29 -30.72 12.17 6.33
N ALA A 30 -30.99 11.03 6.97
CA ALA A 30 -30.10 10.48 7.95
C ALA A 30 -28.73 10.49 7.29
N GLY A 31 -27.92 11.50 7.62
CA GLY A 31 -26.51 11.48 7.35
C GLY A 31 -26.07 10.15 7.93
N SER A 32 -25.59 9.26 7.05
CA SER A 32 -24.73 8.21 7.51
C SER A 32 -23.57 8.95 8.14
N GLN A 33 -23.68 9.16 9.45
CA GLN A 33 -22.56 9.55 10.26
C GLN A 33 -21.58 8.41 10.04
N SER A 34 -20.59 8.65 9.18
CA SER A 34 -19.30 8.03 9.38
C SER A 34 -18.96 8.38 10.82
N LYS A 35 -19.26 7.44 11.73
CA LYS A 35 -18.74 7.48 13.09
C LYS A 35 -17.24 7.62 12.88
N GLN A 36 -16.76 8.85 13.02
CA GLN A 36 -15.36 9.18 12.87
C GLN A 36 -14.71 8.34 13.97
N LEU A 37 -14.04 7.25 13.58
CA LEU A 37 -13.37 6.37 14.52
C LEU A 37 -12.11 7.11 15.01
N SER A 38 -12.29 8.18 15.79
CA SER A 38 -11.18 8.85 16.45
C SER A 38 -10.50 7.79 17.33
N GLY A 39 -9.25 7.48 17.04
CA GLY A 39 -8.48 6.46 17.75
C GLY A 39 -8.31 5.10 17.05
N ARG A 40 -8.87 4.88 15.85
CA ARG A 40 -8.48 3.68 15.07
C ARG A 40 -7.10 3.91 14.46
N LYS A 41 -6.18 2.98 14.71
CA LYS A 41 -4.84 2.98 14.14
C LYS A 41 -4.67 1.88 13.11
N GLY A 42 -3.86 2.15 12.09
CA GLY A 42 -3.41 1.20 11.10
C GLY A 42 -1.92 0.91 11.23
N LEU A 43 -1.54 -0.24 10.71
CA LEU A 43 -0.16 -0.68 10.60
C LEU A 43 0.55 0.09 9.48
N THR A 44 1.77 0.54 9.76
CA THR A 44 2.63 1.16 8.74
C THR A 44 4.06 0.61 8.74
N PHE A 45 4.63 0.49 7.54
CA PHE A 45 6.02 0.11 7.33
C PHE A 45 6.88 1.33 6.98
N ILE A 46 8.18 1.23 7.24
CA ILE A 46 9.18 2.18 6.77
C ILE A 46 10.31 1.43 6.08
N LYS A 47 11.03 2.11 5.18
CA LYS A 47 12.28 1.61 4.61
C LYS A 47 13.43 1.74 5.61
N TRP A 48 14.09 0.63 5.86
CA TRP A 48 15.24 0.49 6.75
C TRP A 48 16.55 0.72 6.03
N ASP A 49 16.66 0.12 4.85
CA ASP A 49 17.91 0.03 4.14
C ASP A 49 17.65 -0.02 2.64
N HIS A 50 18.65 0.38 1.88
CA HIS A 50 18.71 0.26 0.43
C HIS A 50 20.02 -0.40 0.04
N LEU A 51 19.95 -1.63 -0.46
CA LEU A 51 21.13 -2.31 -0.98
C LEU A 51 21.34 -1.88 -2.43
N VAL A 52 22.03 -0.75 -2.59
CA VAL A 52 22.37 -0.11 -3.88
C VAL A 52 22.85 -1.12 -4.94
N PRO A 53 23.74 -2.09 -4.64
CA PRO A 53 24.21 -3.04 -5.66
C PRO A 53 23.13 -3.91 -6.28
N TYR A 54 21.98 -4.06 -5.61
CA TYR A 54 20.89 -4.93 -6.02
C TYR A 54 19.60 -4.17 -6.36
N GLY A 55 19.52 -2.87 -6.06
CA GLY A 55 18.29 -2.09 -6.24
C GLY A 55 17.12 -2.62 -5.41
N ILE A 56 17.40 -3.12 -4.20
CA ILE A 56 16.40 -3.66 -3.30
C ILE A 56 16.31 -2.84 -2.01
N ASP A 57 15.11 -2.78 -1.47
CA ASP A 57 14.79 -2.11 -0.22
C ASP A 57 14.40 -3.13 0.83
N LEU A 58 14.90 -2.94 2.06
CA LEU A 58 14.35 -3.58 3.25
C LEU A 58 13.23 -2.69 3.79
N VAL A 59 12.00 -3.18 3.79
CA VAL A 59 10.84 -2.47 4.38
C VAL A 59 10.22 -3.30 5.47
N GLY A 60 9.71 -2.64 6.51
CA GLY A 60 9.12 -3.37 7.62
C GLY A 60 8.86 -2.55 8.87
N CYS A 61 8.44 -3.26 9.89
CA CYS A 61 8.46 -2.86 11.29
C CYS A 61 9.88 -2.93 11.84
N ARG A 62 10.32 -1.87 12.55
CA ARG A 62 11.43 -2.02 13.49
C ARG A 62 10.85 -2.51 14.77
N ASP A 63 11.48 -3.51 15.36
CA ASP A 63 11.40 -3.65 16.81
C ASP A 63 12.66 -4.23 17.43
N TRP A 64 13.44 -5.03 16.69
CA TRP A 64 14.43 -5.86 17.39
C TRP A 64 15.81 -5.22 17.65
N TYR A 65 16.32 -4.34 16.77
CA TYR A 65 17.75 -3.98 16.79
C TYR A 65 18.09 -2.54 17.19
N ASN A 66 17.10 -1.67 17.43
CA ASN A 66 17.39 -0.28 17.81
C ASN A 66 16.30 0.30 18.73
N PRO A 67 16.64 0.63 19.99
CA PRO A 67 15.69 1.13 21.00
C PRO A 67 15.11 2.52 20.68
N ASN A 68 15.64 3.23 19.68
CA ASN A 68 15.17 4.56 19.24
C ASN A 68 14.42 4.51 17.89
N GLY A 69 13.88 3.35 17.52
CA GLY A 69 13.19 3.14 16.25
C GLY A 69 11.70 3.39 16.24
N PHE A 70 11.18 3.64 15.04
CA PHE A 70 9.75 3.61 14.77
C PHE A 70 9.20 2.21 15.05
N ASN A 71 8.59 2.07 16.22
CA ASN A 71 7.86 0.90 16.66
C ASN A 71 6.56 0.83 15.83
N CYS A 72 6.37 -0.27 15.10
CA CYS A 72 5.08 -0.57 14.48
C CYS A 72 4.31 -1.49 15.43
N ASP A 73 2.99 -1.47 15.39
CA ASP A 73 2.18 -2.39 16.19
C ASP A 73 1.30 -3.22 15.25
N PRO A 74 1.71 -4.45 14.89
CA PRO A 74 0.89 -5.30 14.03
C PRO A 74 -0.37 -5.79 14.74
N TYR A 75 -0.44 -5.72 16.06
CA TYR A 75 -1.56 -6.22 16.85
C TYR A 75 -2.68 -5.17 17.00
N ARG A 76 -2.32 -3.88 17.09
CA ARG A 76 -3.29 -2.79 17.34
C ARG A 76 -3.23 -1.64 16.32
N GLY A 77 -2.20 -1.59 15.49
CA GLY A 77 -1.90 -0.47 14.61
C GLY A 77 -1.11 0.62 15.33
N ASP A 78 -0.30 1.35 14.58
CA ASP A 78 0.66 2.32 15.11
C ASP A 78 0.39 3.77 14.69
N THR A 79 -0.33 3.98 13.58
CA THR A 79 -0.54 5.30 12.98
C THR A 79 -2.04 5.62 12.90
N ASP A 80 -2.46 6.85 13.24
CA ASP A 80 -3.87 7.24 13.16
C ASP A 80 -4.36 7.15 11.72
N CYS A 81 -5.49 6.46 11.51
CA CYS A 81 -6.00 6.21 10.17
C CYS A 81 -6.38 7.46 9.37
N ASN A 82 -6.50 8.63 10.00
CA ASN A 82 -6.77 9.89 9.32
C ASN A 82 -5.50 10.62 8.89
N GLU A 83 -4.31 10.14 9.29
CA GLU A 83 -3.04 10.69 8.81
C GLU A 83 -2.84 10.40 7.32
N GLN A 84 -2.29 11.38 6.60
CA GLN A 84 -1.91 11.18 5.21
C GLN A 84 -0.55 10.47 5.15
N ARG A 85 -0.56 9.21 4.71
CA ARG A 85 0.63 8.38 4.49
C ARG A 85 0.58 7.77 3.09
N THR A 86 1.73 7.50 2.52
CA THR A 86 1.79 6.76 1.24
C THR A 86 1.24 5.36 1.43
N VAL A 87 0.67 4.74 0.39
CA VAL A 87 0.36 3.30 0.42
C VAL A 87 1.57 2.55 -0.12
N LEU A 88 2.06 1.55 0.62
CA LEU A 88 3.06 0.63 0.09
C LEU A 88 2.33 -0.37 -0.80
N CYS A 89 2.63 -0.34 -2.10
CA CYS A 89 2.09 -1.26 -3.07
C CYS A 89 3.16 -2.27 -3.46
N ALA A 90 2.74 -3.52 -3.67
CA ALA A 90 3.60 -4.60 -4.10
C ALA A 90 3.08 -5.22 -5.40
N LYS A 91 4.00 -5.60 -6.28
CA LYS A 91 3.78 -6.44 -7.45
C LYS A 91 4.57 -7.73 -7.27
N ILE A 92 3.85 -8.84 -7.06
CA ILE A 92 4.44 -10.16 -6.93
C ILE A 92 4.51 -10.77 -8.33
N ASP A 93 5.71 -10.84 -8.91
CA ASP A 93 5.94 -11.25 -10.30
C ASP A 93 6.99 -12.38 -10.41
N ASN A 94 7.31 -13.03 -9.29
CA ASN A 94 8.31 -14.09 -9.19
C ASN A 94 9.73 -13.64 -9.55
N SER A 95 10.03 -12.35 -9.36
CA SER A 95 11.39 -11.86 -9.57
C SER A 95 12.42 -12.63 -8.73
N PRO A 96 13.56 -13.01 -9.33
CA PRO A 96 14.58 -13.79 -8.66
C PRO A 96 15.18 -13.00 -7.51
N ARG A 97 15.55 -13.70 -6.44
CA ARG A 97 16.16 -13.07 -5.28
C ARG A 97 17.63 -12.70 -5.57
N PRO A 98 18.07 -11.46 -5.35
CA PRO A 98 19.50 -11.12 -5.43
C PRO A 98 20.34 -11.82 -4.33
N PRO A 99 21.66 -11.98 -4.51
CA PRO A 99 22.54 -12.65 -3.56
C PRO A 99 22.91 -11.76 -2.35
N TYR A 100 21.91 -11.18 -1.68
CA TYR A 100 22.11 -10.37 -0.48
C TYR A 100 22.21 -11.23 0.78
N LEU A 101 23.02 -10.83 1.75
CA LEU A 101 23.10 -11.53 3.04
C LEU A 101 21.79 -11.38 3.82
N VAL A 102 21.26 -12.51 4.30
CA VAL A 102 20.14 -12.51 5.25
C VAL A 102 20.70 -12.17 6.62
N LEU A 103 20.63 -10.90 7.00
CA LEU A 103 21.12 -10.39 8.28
C LEU A 103 20.03 -10.42 9.34
N GLY A 104 20.43 -10.70 10.59
CA GLY A 104 19.54 -10.69 11.76
C GLY A 104 19.88 -11.82 12.72
N ASN A 105 19.60 -11.59 13.99
CA ASN A 105 19.65 -12.62 15.01
C ASN A 105 18.23 -13.17 15.11
N GLY A 106 17.99 -14.37 14.57
CA GLY A 106 16.68 -15.01 14.66
C GLY A 106 16.11 -14.97 16.08
N ALA A 107 14.79 -14.92 16.21
CA ALA A 107 14.09 -14.93 17.49
C ALA A 107 13.43 -16.30 17.68
N ALA A 108 12.10 -16.36 17.79
CA ALA A 108 11.36 -17.62 17.78
C ALA A 108 11.51 -18.39 16.45
N MET A 109 11.81 -17.66 15.36
CA MET A 109 12.03 -18.21 14.02
C MET A 109 13.44 -17.84 13.50
N PRO A 110 13.97 -18.52 12.47
CA PRO A 110 15.22 -18.13 11.81
C PRO A 110 15.16 -16.68 11.30
N ALA A 111 16.31 -15.99 11.23
CA ALA A 111 16.37 -14.58 10.81
C ALA A 111 15.64 -14.32 9.48
N ALA A 112 15.77 -15.23 8.52
CA ALA A 112 15.08 -15.16 7.24
C ALA A 112 13.55 -14.97 7.37
N PHE A 113 12.91 -15.56 8.37
CA PHE A 113 11.48 -15.40 8.68
C PHE A 113 11.09 -13.93 8.86
N TYR A 114 12.00 -13.13 9.40
CA TYR A 114 11.77 -11.73 9.74
C TYR A 114 12.25 -10.75 8.65
N VAL A 115 13.03 -11.22 7.67
CA VAL A 115 13.62 -10.40 6.58
C VAL A 115 13.58 -11.15 5.24
N GLY A 116 12.43 -11.74 4.92
CA GLY A 116 12.24 -12.61 3.75
C GLY A 116 12.33 -11.87 2.42
N TRP A 117 12.15 -12.61 1.31
CA TRP A 117 12.11 -12.05 -0.05
C TRP A 117 10.69 -11.99 -0.59
N THR A 118 10.27 -10.87 -1.15
CA THR A 118 8.88 -10.65 -1.61
C THR A 118 8.54 -11.34 -2.92
N LEU A 119 9.51 -11.78 -3.73
CA LEU A 119 9.27 -12.27 -5.10
C LEU A 119 8.74 -11.20 -6.05
N GLY A 120 9.24 -9.98 -5.91
CA GLY A 120 8.88 -8.90 -6.82
C GLY A 120 9.25 -7.51 -6.36
N HIS A 121 8.40 -6.57 -6.74
CA HIS A 121 8.66 -5.14 -6.67
C HIS A 121 7.76 -4.45 -5.65
N ILE A 122 8.25 -3.36 -5.06
CA ILE A 122 7.49 -2.45 -4.23
C ILE A 122 7.62 -1.01 -4.74
N SER A 123 6.58 -0.22 -4.49
CA SER A 123 6.57 1.22 -4.74
C SER A 123 5.56 1.90 -3.80
N THR A 124 5.61 3.23 -3.71
CA THR A 124 4.74 4.02 -2.86
C THR A 124 3.90 5.00 -3.67
N THR A 125 2.61 5.12 -3.34
CA THR A 125 1.70 6.11 -3.95
C THR A 125 1.98 7.53 -3.43
N LEU A 126 1.18 8.52 -3.85
CA LEU A 126 1.03 9.77 -3.11
C LEU A 126 0.40 9.51 -1.72
N PRO A 127 0.61 10.40 -0.74
CA PRO A 127 -0.03 10.31 0.57
C PRO A 127 -1.56 10.32 0.49
N VAL A 128 -2.20 9.45 1.27
CA VAL A 128 -3.66 9.33 1.38
C VAL A 128 -4.02 8.90 2.80
N ALA A 129 -5.17 9.34 3.31
CA ALA A 129 -5.68 8.90 4.60
C ALA A 129 -6.06 7.42 4.54
N GLY A 130 -5.58 6.60 5.47
CA GLY A 130 -5.91 5.18 5.51
C GLY A 130 -7.42 4.93 5.68
N SER A 131 -8.12 5.82 6.38
CA SER A 131 -9.58 5.79 6.57
C SER A 131 -10.39 6.06 5.30
N SER A 132 -9.76 6.49 4.20
CA SER A 132 -10.44 6.65 2.90
C SER A 132 -10.79 5.32 2.23
N PHE A 133 -10.14 4.22 2.63
CA PHE A 133 -10.40 2.90 2.08
C PHE A 133 -11.47 2.17 2.90
N ARG A 134 -12.50 1.66 2.21
CA ARG A 134 -13.56 0.88 2.86
C ARG A 134 -13.06 -0.50 3.29
N ASN A 135 -12.38 -1.19 2.39
CA ASN A 135 -11.97 -2.59 2.55
C ASN A 135 -10.66 -2.88 1.81
N ARG A 136 -10.14 -4.10 1.97
CA ARG A 136 -8.93 -4.58 1.30
C ARG A 136 -8.99 -4.43 -0.22
N ALA A 137 -10.13 -4.77 -0.84
CA ALA A 137 -10.29 -4.68 -2.28
C ALA A 137 -10.16 -3.23 -2.80
N ALA A 138 -10.63 -2.24 -2.03
CA ALA A 138 -10.53 -0.83 -2.39
C ALA A 138 -9.07 -0.33 -2.42
N VAL A 139 -8.25 -0.70 -1.42
CA VAL A 139 -6.83 -0.31 -1.39
C VAL A 139 -6.00 -1.11 -2.42
N ASP A 140 -6.37 -2.36 -2.71
CA ASP A 140 -5.78 -3.11 -3.82
C ASP A 140 -6.06 -2.43 -5.17
N ALA A 141 -7.32 -2.04 -5.42
CA ALA A 141 -7.71 -1.33 -6.63
C ALA A 141 -7.00 0.02 -6.75
N TYR A 142 -6.78 0.73 -5.65
CA TYR A 142 -6.01 1.97 -5.63
C TYR A 142 -4.55 1.73 -6.06
N CYS A 143 -3.88 0.72 -5.51
CA CYS A 143 -2.53 0.33 -5.94
C CYS A 143 -2.47 -0.07 -7.42
N ALA A 144 -3.46 -0.86 -7.88
CA ALA A 144 -3.58 -1.25 -9.27
C ALA A 144 -3.70 -0.01 -10.17
N GLN A 145 -4.65 0.87 -9.90
CA GLN A 145 -4.89 2.09 -10.69
C GLN A 145 -3.65 3.00 -10.73
N TYR A 146 -2.98 3.19 -9.60
CA TYR A 146 -1.84 4.08 -9.49
C TYR A 146 -0.62 3.61 -10.32
N PHE A 147 -0.45 2.29 -10.48
CA PHE A 147 0.74 1.71 -11.12
C PHE A 147 0.46 0.90 -12.40
N GLY A 148 -0.69 1.10 -13.05
CA GLY A 148 -0.95 0.54 -14.39
C GLY A 148 -1.75 -0.77 -14.43
N ASN A 149 -2.68 -0.96 -13.49
CA ASN A 149 -3.75 -1.96 -13.41
C ASN A 149 -3.38 -3.45 -13.37
N THR A 150 -2.12 -3.85 -13.59
CA THR A 150 -1.76 -5.29 -13.60
C THR A 150 -0.72 -5.63 -12.54
N GLY A 151 -1.11 -6.53 -11.63
CA GLY A 151 -0.23 -7.18 -10.65
C GLY A 151 0.06 -6.38 -9.38
N TRP A 152 -0.30 -5.10 -9.33
CA TRP A 152 -0.14 -4.25 -8.14
C TRP A 152 -1.31 -4.38 -7.17
N ARG A 153 -0.98 -4.48 -5.89
CA ARG A 153 -1.93 -4.53 -4.78
C ARG A 153 -1.30 -3.93 -3.53
N VAL A 154 -2.06 -3.69 -2.46
CA VAL A 154 -1.43 -3.22 -1.22
C VAL A 154 -0.46 -4.28 -0.70
N ALA A 155 0.73 -3.85 -0.33
CA ALA A 155 1.73 -4.70 0.28
C ALA A 155 1.23 -5.16 1.65
N THR A 156 1.62 -6.37 2.04
CA THR A 156 1.17 -6.96 3.31
C THR A 156 2.33 -7.20 4.26
N PHE A 157 2.04 -7.23 5.56
CA PHE A 157 2.98 -7.63 6.61
C PHE A 157 3.68 -8.98 6.31
N HIS A 158 3.00 -9.84 5.54
CA HIS A 158 3.38 -11.20 5.21
C HIS A 158 3.85 -11.39 3.75
N ASN A 159 4.30 -10.33 3.08
CA ASN A 159 4.84 -10.47 1.72
C ASN A 159 6.20 -11.17 1.67
N GLY A 160 7.00 -11.11 2.74
CA GLY A 160 8.25 -11.85 2.84
C GLY A 160 8.05 -13.37 2.75
N LYS A 161 8.79 -14.01 1.84
CA LYS A 161 8.85 -15.46 1.67
C LYS A 161 10.20 -16.00 2.09
N VAL A 162 10.17 -17.19 2.66
CA VAL A 162 11.36 -17.83 3.23
C VAL A 162 11.41 -19.28 2.82
N ILE A 163 12.61 -19.72 2.46
CA ILE A 163 12.93 -21.13 2.27
C ILE A 163 13.92 -21.50 3.37
N ARG A 164 13.75 -22.67 3.99
CA ARG A 164 14.67 -23.18 5.02
C ARG A 164 16.11 -23.18 4.50
N ASN A 165 17.06 -22.70 5.31
CA ASN A 165 18.49 -22.57 5.00
C ASN A 165 18.84 -21.54 3.89
N ILE A 166 17.97 -20.57 3.62
CA ILE A 166 18.30 -19.40 2.79
C ILE A 166 19.45 -18.58 3.41
N ASN A 167 20.41 -18.17 2.59
CA ASN A 167 21.52 -17.29 2.97
C ASN A 167 21.95 -16.44 1.76
N GLY A 168 23.11 -15.77 1.82
CA GLY A 168 23.62 -14.92 0.75
C GLY A 168 23.70 -15.56 -0.64
N THR A 169 23.97 -16.86 -0.72
CA THR A 169 24.18 -17.59 -1.97
C THR A 169 23.15 -18.69 -2.20
N THR A 170 22.66 -19.35 -1.15
CA THR A 170 21.63 -20.37 -1.24
C THR A 170 20.30 -19.74 -1.65
N TYR A 171 19.68 -20.28 -2.71
CA TYR A 171 18.45 -19.77 -3.33
C TYR A 171 18.57 -18.30 -3.78
N ALA A 172 19.72 -17.91 -4.33
CA ALA A 172 19.85 -16.65 -5.08
C ALA A 172 19.65 -16.87 -6.59
N GLY A 173 19.28 -15.82 -7.32
CA GLY A 173 19.04 -15.86 -8.76
C GLY A 173 17.86 -16.74 -9.16
N GLU A 174 17.96 -17.40 -10.32
CA GLU A 174 16.95 -18.31 -10.86
C GLU A 174 16.76 -19.58 -10.02
N SER A 175 17.65 -19.86 -9.07
CA SER A 175 17.53 -21.00 -8.14
C SER A 175 16.45 -20.81 -7.08
N TRP A 176 15.76 -19.66 -7.07
CA TRP A 176 14.61 -19.45 -6.20
C TRP A 176 13.47 -20.41 -6.58
N THR A 177 13.16 -21.37 -5.71
CA THR A 177 12.10 -22.34 -5.98
C THR A 177 10.71 -21.70 -5.87
N THR A 178 9.87 -21.91 -6.88
CA THR A 178 8.42 -21.64 -6.81
C THR A 178 7.66 -22.75 -6.07
N ASN A 179 8.36 -23.77 -5.54
CA ASN A 179 7.73 -24.87 -4.83
C ASN A 179 7.20 -24.37 -3.47
N ALA A 180 5.93 -23.99 -3.48
CA ALA A 180 5.20 -23.45 -2.33
C ALA A 180 5.24 -24.37 -1.10
N SER A 181 5.44 -25.70 -1.26
CA SER A 181 5.50 -26.63 -0.12
C SER A 181 6.71 -26.42 0.81
N ARG A 182 7.74 -25.70 0.34
CA ARG A 182 8.94 -25.36 1.13
C ARG A 182 8.99 -23.90 1.54
N MET A 183 7.98 -23.12 1.15
CA MET A 183 7.95 -21.68 1.34
C MET A 183 7.16 -21.35 2.59
N GLU A 184 7.85 -20.83 3.58
CA GLU A 184 7.24 -20.24 4.76
C GLU A 184 6.90 -18.77 4.47
N ILE A 185 5.82 -18.30 5.08
CA ILE A 185 5.40 -16.90 4.99
C ILE A 185 5.94 -16.20 6.23
N GLY A 186 6.85 -15.26 6.01
CA GLY A 186 7.45 -14.47 7.07
C GLY A 186 6.54 -13.35 7.58
N GLY A 187 7.10 -12.54 8.47
CA GLY A 187 6.46 -11.33 8.99
C GLY A 187 7.50 -10.28 9.34
N TRP A 188 7.04 -9.14 9.85
CA TRP A 188 7.85 -8.03 10.36
C TRP A 188 8.59 -7.22 9.32
N SER A 189 9.37 -7.81 8.42
CA SER A 189 10.07 -7.10 7.35
C SER A 189 10.33 -8.00 6.14
N TYR A 190 10.66 -7.39 5.01
CA TYR A 190 11.09 -8.11 3.81
C TYR A 190 11.88 -7.22 2.86
N TYR A 191 12.68 -7.88 2.02
CA TYR A 191 13.33 -7.29 0.87
C TYR A 191 12.45 -7.42 -0.37
N ALA A 192 12.46 -6.39 -1.20
CA ALA A 192 11.86 -6.37 -2.53
C ALA A 192 12.64 -5.44 -3.45
N PHE A 193 12.53 -5.61 -4.78
CA PHE A 193 13.02 -4.60 -5.71
C PHE A 193 12.28 -3.28 -5.49
N GLY A 194 13.01 -2.18 -5.34
CA GLY A 194 12.39 -0.91 -4.98
C GLY A 194 13.41 0.21 -4.80
N ASN A 195 12.86 1.43 -4.83
CA ASN A 195 13.54 2.63 -4.38
C ASN A 195 12.53 3.57 -3.70
N VAL A 196 11.88 3.04 -2.66
CA VAL A 196 10.91 3.80 -1.88
C VAL A 196 11.62 4.79 -0.96
N ARG A 197 10.86 5.78 -0.51
CA ARG A 197 11.34 6.80 0.44
C ARG A 197 11.60 6.19 1.82
N ASN A 198 12.60 6.71 2.53
CA ASN A 198 12.97 6.30 3.89
C ASN A 198 12.61 7.34 4.96
N ASP A 199 12.02 8.47 4.58
CA ASP A 199 11.62 9.57 5.48
C ASP A 199 10.13 9.54 5.83
N VAL A 200 9.37 8.60 5.25
CA VAL A 200 7.92 8.45 5.47
C VAL A 200 7.55 7.00 5.75
N ARG A 201 6.52 6.81 6.58
CA ARG A 201 5.87 5.51 6.78
C ARG A 201 4.76 5.33 5.77
N SER A 202 4.52 4.09 5.38
CA SER A 202 3.53 3.71 4.38
C SER A 202 2.50 2.73 4.94
N TRP A 203 1.23 2.92 4.59
CA TRP A 203 0.16 1.97 4.90
C TRP A 203 0.48 0.59 4.32
N VAL A 204 0.31 -0.44 5.13
CA VAL A 204 0.36 -1.84 4.73
C VAL A 204 -0.87 -2.58 5.23
N HIS A 205 -1.11 -3.77 4.71
CA HIS A 205 -2.19 -4.64 5.17
C HIS A 205 -1.69 -5.80 6.02
N ILE A 206 -2.48 -6.24 6.99
CA ILE A 206 -2.24 -7.48 7.75
C ILE A 206 -3.52 -8.31 7.81
N THR A 207 -3.43 -9.62 7.54
CA THR A 207 -4.62 -10.47 7.38
C THR A 207 -5.04 -11.18 8.67
N ASP A 208 -4.11 -11.39 9.58
CA ASP A 208 -4.26 -12.21 10.80
C ASP A 208 -4.32 -11.36 12.08
N GLN A 209 -4.34 -10.03 11.95
CA GLN A 209 -4.44 -9.07 13.06
C GLN A 209 -5.37 -7.91 12.71
N PRO A 210 -5.96 -7.20 13.70
CA PRO A 210 -6.92 -6.13 13.46
C PRO A 210 -6.30 -4.76 13.12
N ALA A 211 -5.00 -4.67 12.86
CA ALA A 211 -4.27 -3.42 12.67
C ALA A 211 -4.43 -2.78 11.27
N ASN A 212 -5.63 -2.77 10.70
CA ASN A 212 -5.92 -2.14 9.40
C ASN A 212 -6.82 -0.90 9.53
N CYS A 213 -6.55 0.10 8.69
CA CYS A 213 -7.43 1.26 8.51
C CYS A 213 -8.63 0.99 7.61
N TRP A 214 -8.81 -0.23 7.13
CA TRP A 214 -9.93 -0.67 6.31
C TRP A 214 -10.39 -2.05 6.81
N SER A 215 -11.57 -2.50 6.42
CA SER A 215 -11.98 -3.88 6.73
C SER A 215 -11.17 -4.88 5.89
N ASN A 216 -10.98 -6.09 6.41
CA ASN A 216 -10.48 -7.21 5.61
C ASN A 216 -11.45 -7.54 4.46
#